data_AF-A0A849C965-F1
#
_entry.id   AF-A0A849C965-F1
#
_cell.length_a   1.000
_cell.length_b   1.000
_cell.length_c   1.000
_cell.angle_alpha   90.00
_cell.angle_beta   90.00
_cell.angle_gamma   90.00
#
_symmetry.space_group_name_H-M   'P 1'
#
loop_
_entity.id
_entity.type
_entity.pdbx_description
1 polymer ?
#
loop_
_entity_poly.entity_id
_entity_poly.type
_entity_poly.pdbx_seq_one_letter_code
_entity_poly.pdbx_strand_id
1 'polypeptide(L)'
;MADRIEVDPDSLRAMADRHDHAAARIREWGKIPHDWLARFRSENGTIAEPVRAALTDYFDRRHRRAERQADHHERTRDALLESANILEARDLEFGRDIGDRGRDFDYSSTGGPVPATTTPAGGWVPGSIGPATNTPTRTSPESARGNPDNREDTDPVLAGAVPPTVPHPLNGSDAQVDDGAERFSGVGDSTRTEDILIGEDDSSGGWTPPSVGDPAEVATPLPMAVIPPGLAGGPSSPPAGGVILGAESPTGAAALPAFIGPARMADGDQRPSPAATAAPDTHDLAAARSLLAAVLYAVGSTASTVQWSAGVLRNPAGAALFLTTNEGRGWLPPGLYLPRKVSTPWIRDDRVGIRVSEQDSWERCADPARILVEFADIWGVHANARLTALVTSGRIDPRLRETIASVAVEERVAPGGDMDLRVPSPYTVDRLGLAGSTEALHQAAVVPRVARSAQGLELAADAHRRVRRAGATPLAAAAVEQLRDRILATLESGQSPPSSWWSGLRQADSALASLIAAHRAGTASHRTGLVAGDESAVRSLVFERRCTELVLLLDGEPGYRKLRDQLYAHEQIVKHPAFIDTLAVSVVPPGSDRTPAAAGLSVAGKARADSDVPVEPLAAGFDIRSG
;
A
#
# COMPACT_ATOMS: atom_id res chain seq x y z
N MET A 1 7.28 -28.88 15.74
CA MET A 1 8.60 -28.30 16.03
C MET A 1 8.41 -26.81 16.04
N ALA A 2 8.54 -26.15 17.19
CA ALA A 2 8.36 -24.71 17.28
C ALA A 2 9.64 -24.04 16.77
N ASP A 3 9.52 -23.24 15.72
CA ASP A 3 10.59 -22.39 15.21
C ASP A 3 11.10 -21.52 16.37
N ARG A 4 12.29 -21.86 16.88
CA ARG A 4 12.97 -21.03 17.86
C ARG A 4 13.55 -19.86 17.08
N ILE A 5 12.87 -18.72 17.18
CA ILE A 5 13.44 -17.44 16.75
C ILE A 5 14.68 -17.22 17.62
N GLU A 6 15.87 -17.29 17.04
CA GLU A 6 17.10 -16.89 17.70
C GLU A 6 17.06 -15.37 17.88
N VAL A 7 16.70 -14.94 19.09
CA VAL A 7 16.67 -13.52 19.46
C VAL A 7 17.91 -13.25 20.30
N ASP A 8 18.78 -12.41 19.76
CA ASP A 8 19.99 -11.93 20.44
C ASP A 8 19.63 -10.96 21.59
N PRO A 9 20.12 -11.18 22.84
CA PRO A 9 19.90 -10.28 23.98
C PRO A 9 20.30 -8.82 23.70
N ASP A 10 21.36 -8.57 22.92
CA ASP A 10 21.78 -7.21 22.60
C ASP A 10 20.78 -6.48 21.67
N SER A 11 20.12 -7.23 20.78
CA SER A 11 19.02 -6.71 19.96
C SER A 11 17.82 -6.28 20.82
N LEU A 12 17.50 -7.05 21.87
CA LEU A 12 16.44 -6.70 22.83
C LEU A 12 16.76 -5.40 23.58
N ARG A 13 18.00 -5.21 24.02
CA ARG A 13 18.46 -3.97 24.67
C ARG A 13 18.39 -2.77 23.74
N ALA A 14 18.86 -2.93 22.50
CA ALA A 14 18.76 -1.87 21.49
C ALA A 14 17.30 -1.49 21.18
N MET A 15 16.37 -2.45 21.23
CA MET A 15 14.93 -2.15 21.16
C MET A 15 14.44 -1.40 22.39
N ALA A 16 14.85 -1.81 23.59
CA ALA A 16 14.49 -1.13 24.83
C ALA A 16 14.91 0.35 24.82
N ASP A 17 16.14 0.65 24.37
CA ASP A 17 16.65 2.03 24.23
C ASP A 17 15.78 2.87 23.27
N ARG A 18 15.30 2.28 22.17
CA ARG A 18 14.36 2.97 21.26
C ARG A 18 13.05 3.30 21.94
N HIS A 19 12.52 2.41 22.79
CA HIS A 19 11.31 2.66 23.56
C HIS A 19 11.51 3.75 24.62
N ASP A 20 12.68 3.79 25.26
CA ASP A 20 13.05 4.84 26.22
C ASP A 20 13.07 6.23 25.57
N HIS A 21 13.78 6.35 24.44
CA HIS A 21 13.81 7.60 23.66
C HIS A 21 12.41 8.01 23.15
N ALA A 22 11.57 7.05 22.77
CA ALA A 22 10.19 7.33 22.37
C ALA A 22 9.36 7.89 23.53
N ALA A 23 9.46 7.30 24.73
CA ALA A 23 8.78 7.78 25.93
C ALA A 23 9.19 9.21 26.28
N ALA A 24 10.50 9.50 26.29
CA ALA A 24 11.02 10.85 26.57
C ALA A 24 10.50 11.89 25.57
N ARG A 25 10.49 11.57 24.27
CA ARG A 25 9.96 12.45 23.23
C ARG A 25 8.46 12.69 23.37
N ILE A 26 7.69 11.68 23.77
CA ILE A 26 6.24 11.81 23.99
C ILE A 26 5.96 12.74 25.17
N ARG A 27 6.70 12.62 26.28
CA ARG A 27 6.57 13.54 27.43
C ARG A 27 6.94 14.97 27.05
N GLU A 28 8.03 15.15 26.30
CA GLU A 28 8.41 16.48 25.78
C GLU A 28 7.29 17.10 24.94
N TRP A 29 6.72 16.33 24.02
CA TRP A 29 5.59 16.76 23.20
C TRP A 29 4.31 17.01 24.02
N GLY A 30 4.16 16.33 25.15
CA GLY A 30 3.03 16.45 26.08
C GLY A 30 3.14 17.63 27.05
N LYS A 31 4.26 18.36 27.09
CA LYS A 31 4.44 19.48 28.03
C LYS A 31 3.42 20.58 27.80
N ILE A 32 2.87 21.08 28.90
CA ILE A 32 1.90 22.19 28.89
C ILE A 32 2.68 23.50 28.76
N PRO A 33 2.37 24.36 27.78
CA PRO A 33 3.07 25.64 27.59
C PRO A 33 2.57 26.70 28.57
N HIS A 34 2.91 26.56 29.86
CA HIS A 34 2.40 27.42 30.94
C HIS A 34 2.67 28.92 30.71
N ASP A 35 3.87 29.29 30.26
CA ASP A 35 4.25 30.69 30.02
C ASP A 35 3.44 31.35 28.91
N TRP A 36 3.08 30.57 27.88
CA TRP A 36 2.23 31.05 26.80
C TRP A 36 0.78 31.18 27.26
N LEU A 37 0.25 30.20 27.99
CA LEU A 37 -1.09 30.26 28.58
C LEU A 37 -1.26 31.40 29.58
N ALA A 38 -0.20 31.73 30.33
CA ALA A 38 -0.19 32.85 31.28
C ALA A 38 -0.26 34.21 30.55
N ARG A 39 0.49 34.37 29.45
CA ARG A 39 0.50 35.60 28.62
C ARG A 39 -0.72 35.75 27.71
N PHE A 40 -1.43 34.66 27.43
CA PHE A 40 -2.58 34.67 26.52
C PHE A 40 -3.62 35.74 26.89
N ARG A 41 -3.90 35.92 28.19
CA ARG A 41 -4.85 36.92 28.69
C ARG A 41 -4.33 38.36 28.51
N SER A 42 -3.05 38.61 28.77
CA SER A 42 -2.48 39.95 28.58
C SER A 42 -2.40 40.35 27.10
N GLU A 43 -2.18 39.37 26.21
CA GLU A 43 -2.05 39.61 24.77
C GLU A 43 -3.41 39.74 24.06
N ASN A 44 -4.46 39.04 24.52
CA ASN A 44 -5.75 38.97 23.82
C ASN A 44 -6.93 39.62 24.59
N GLY A 45 -6.67 40.18 25.76
CA GLY A 45 -7.68 40.85 26.59
C GLY A 45 -8.61 39.90 27.35
N THR A 46 -9.59 40.46 28.06
CA THR A 46 -10.52 39.73 28.93
C THR A 46 -11.56 38.90 28.19
N ILE A 47 -11.90 39.28 26.96
CA ILE A 47 -12.87 38.54 26.12
C ILE A 47 -12.33 37.15 25.73
N ALA A 48 -11.00 36.95 25.80
CA ALA A 48 -10.34 35.69 25.46
C ALA A 48 -10.34 34.65 26.59
N GLU A 49 -10.91 34.94 27.77
CA GLU A 49 -10.88 34.03 28.92
C GLU A 49 -11.55 32.66 28.67
N PRO A 50 -12.73 32.57 28.01
CA PRO A 50 -13.32 31.27 27.67
C PRO A 50 -12.43 30.44 26.74
N VAL A 51 -11.73 31.10 25.81
CA VAL A 51 -10.79 30.46 24.89
C VAL A 51 -9.55 29.97 25.64
N ARG A 52 -9.00 30.78 26.55
CA ARG A 52 -7.88 30.41 27.41
C ARG A 52 -8.22 29.18 28.25
N ALA A 53 -9.40 29.16 28.89
CA ALA A 53 -9.87 28.03 29.69
C ALA A 53 -9.99 26.75 28.85
N ALA A 54 -10.55 26.84 27.64
CA ALA A 54 -10.65 25.71 26.71
C ALA A 54 -9.27 25.20 26.24
N LEU A 55 -8.31 26.10 26.03
CA LEU A 55 -6.93 25.74 25.68
C LEU A 55 -6.22 25.04 26.84
N THR A 56 -6.36 25.55 28.07
CA THR A 56 -5.81 24.88 29.27
C THR A 56 -6.34 23.45 29.38
N ASP A 57 -7.66 23.28 29.30
CA ASP A 57 -8.29 21.95 29.36
C ASP A 57 -7.86 21.03 28.20
N TYR A 58 -7.66 21.57 27.00
CA TYR A 58 -7.07 20.85 25.88
C TYR A 58 -5.63 20.37 26.17
N PHE A 59 -4.76 21.26 26.64
CA PHE A 59 -3.37 20.91 26.95
C PHE A 59 -3.28 19.90 28.11
N ASP A 60 -4.15 20.01 29.11
CA ASP A 60 -4.23 19.04 30.22
C ASP A 60 -4.65 17.64 29.72
N ARG A 61 -5.65 17.57 28.83
CA ARG A 61 -6.03 16.29 28.20
C ARG A 61 -4.91 15.70 27.36
N ARG A 62 -4.21 16.54 26.58
CA ARG A 62 -3.07 16.12 25.77
C ARG A 62 -1.92 15.62 26.64
N HIS A 63 -1.57 16.33 27.71
CA HIS A 63 -0.54 15.95 28.65
C HIS A 63 -0.85 14.59 29.29
N ARG A 64 -2.06 14.40 29.82
CA ARG A 64 -2.49 13.10 30.38
C ARG A 64 -2.44 11.96 29.36
N ARG A 65 -2.76 12.22 28.09
CA ARG A 65 -2.65 11.20 27.03
C ARG A 65 -1.18 10.88 26.73
N ALA A 66 -0.33 11.90 26.67
CA ALA A 66 1.10 11.74 26.44
C ALA A 66 1.74 10.91 27.57
N GLU A 67 1.45 11.20 28.84
CA GLU A 67 1.95 10.42 29.98
C GLU A 67 1.55 8.94 29.87
N ARG A 68 0.26 8.63 29.66
CA ARG A 68 -0.19 7.24 29.49
C ARG A 68 0.52 6.50 28.35
N GLN A 69 0.81 7.21 27.26
CA GLN A 69 1.52 6.63 26.12
C GLN A 69 3.00 6.43 26.43
N ALA A 70 3.65 7.39 27.09
CA ALA A 70 5.03 7.25 27.56
C ALA A 70 5.18 6.07 28.54
N ASP A 71 4.27 5.94 29.51
CA ASP A 71 4.24 4.83 30.48
C ASP A 71 4.05 3.46 29.80
N HIS A 72 3.37 3.43 28.65
CA HIS A 72 3.27 2.20 27.85
C HIS A 72 4.60 1.85 27.21
N HIS A 73 5.31 2.82 26.63
CA HIS A 73 6.65 2.60 26.06
C HIS A 73 7.65 2.15 27.13
N GLU A 74 7.61 2.73 28.33
CA GLU A 74 8.49 2.31 29.44
C GLU A 74 8.19 0.89 29.90
N ARG A 75 6.91 0.50 30.02
CA ARG A 75 6.54 -0.90 30.30
C ARG A 75 7.07 -1.87 29.25
N THR A 76 7.02 -1.50 27.96
CA THR A 76 7.60 -2.32 26.90
C THR A 76 9.11 -2.39 27.00
N ARG A 77 9.80 -1.26 27.28
CA ARG A 77 11.25 -1.23 27.55
C ARG A 77 11.62 -2.20 28.66
N ASP A 78 10.93 -2.13 29.80
CA ASP A 78 11.23 -2.96 30.97
C ASP A 78 11.02 -4.45 30.67
N ALA A 79 9.96 -4.81 29.93
CA ALA A 79 9.72 -6.18 29.50
C ALA A 79 10.81 -6.71 28.54
N LEU A 80 11.34 -5.86 27.66
CA LEU A 80 12.44 -6.22 26.76
C LEU A 80 13.75 -6.45 27.53
N LEU A 81 14.06 -5.57 28.49
CA LEU A 81 15.25 -5.72 29.34
C LEU A 81 15.16 -6.99 30.20
N GLU A 82 14.00 -7.26 30.78
CA GLU A 82 13.77 -8.49 31.55
C GLU A 82 13.95 -9.74 30.68
N SER A 83 13.41 -9.73 29.46
CA SER A 83 13.57 -10.84 28.51
C SER A 83 15.05 -11.07 28.14
N ALA A 84 15.81 -10.00 27.92
CA ALA A 84 17.25 -10.08 27.64
C ALA A 84 18.02 -10.70 28.83
N ASN A 85 17.71 -10.27 30.05
CA ASN A 85 18.33 -10.79 31.27
C ASN A 85 18.01 -12.28 31.49
N ILE A 86 16.78 -12.71 31.22
CA ILE A 86 16.38 -14.12 31.31
C ILE A 86 17.16 -14.99 30.32
N LEU A 87 17.36 -14.52 29.08
CA LEU A 87 18.13 -15.25 28.07
C LEU A 87 19.59 -15.40 28.48
N GLU A 88 20.24 -14.34 28.93
CA GLU A 88 21.63 -14.40 29.40
C GLU A 88 21.79 -15.28 30.64
N ALA A 89 20.87 -15.19 31.61
CA ALA A 89 20.89 -16.05 32.79
C ALA A 89 20.82 -17.53 32.40
N ARG A 90 19.97 -17.85 31.42
CA ARG A 90 19.82 -19.21 30.88
C ARG A 90 21.06 -19.67 30.13
N ASP A 91 21.70 -18.80 29.36
CA ASP A 91 22.95 -19.13 28.65
C ASP A 91 24.11 -19.37 29.62
N LEU A 92 24.21 -18.57 30.68
CA LEU A 92 25.19 -18.77 31.76
C LEU A 92 24.93 -20.07 32.54
N GLU A 93 23.66 -20.41 32.79
CA GLU A 93 23.27 -21.68 33.43
C GLU A 93 23.65 -22.88 32.55
N PHE A 94 23.34 -22.83 31.25
CA PHE A 94 23.75 -23.88 30.31
C PHE A 94 25.28 -24.00 30.21
N GLY A 95 25.99 -22.87 30.16
CA GLY A 95 27.45 -22.87 30.15
C GLY A 95 28.05 -23.53 31.39
N ARG A 96 27.47 -23.29 32.58
CA ARG A 96 27.87 -23.95 33.83
C ARG A 96 27.55 -25.45 33.82
N ASP A 97 26.34 -25.84 33.41
CA ASP A 97 25.92 -27.24 33.34
C ASP A 97 26.79 -28.07 32.37
N ILE A 98 27.19 -27.49 31.23
CA ILE A 98 28.15 -28.11 30.30
C ILE A 98 29.55 -28.20 30.94
N GLY A 99 29.99 -27.14 31.62
CA GLY A 99 31.29 -27.11 32.30
C GLY A 99 31.41 -28.13 33.43
N ASP A 100 30.35 -28.30 34.22
CA ASP A 100 30.30 -29.26 35.33
C ASP A 100 30.25 -30.70 34.81
N ARG A 101 29.45 -31.00 33.78
CA ARG A 101 29.47 -32.32 33.11
C ARG A 101 30.79 -32.62 32.40
N GLY A 102 31.49 -31.59 31.91
CA GLY A 102 32.81 -31.74 31.29
C GLY A 102 33.92 -32.05 32.29
N ARG A 103 33.80 -31.61 33.56
CA ARG A 103 34.78 -31.91 34.62
C ARG A 103 34.66 -33.33 35.18
N ASP A 104 33.46 -33.92 35.18
CA ASP A 104 33.27 -35.32 35.59
C ASP A 104 33.90 -36.35 34.63
N PHE A 105 34.48 -35.90 33.51
CA PHE A 105 35.25 -36.76 32.60
C PHE A 105 36.74 -36.90 32.95
N ASP A 106 37.23 -36.20 33.97
CA ASP A 106 38.61 -36.35 34.43
C ASP A 106 38.71 -37.39 35.57
N TYR A 107 39.31 -38.53 35.23
CA TYR A 107 39.82 -39.62 36.10
C TYR A 107 38.84 -40.65 36.67
N SER A 108 38.51 -41.63 35.83
CA SER A 108 38.72 -43.04 36.21
C SER A 108 39.27 -43.83 35.02
N SER A 109 40.60 -43.87 34.99
CA SER A 109 41.41 -44.83 34.25
C SER A 109 40.87 -46.26 34.44
N THR A 110 40.17 -46.78 33.43
CA THR A 110 40.24 -48.21 33.11
C THR A 110 40.27 -48.31 31.58
N GLY A 111 41.42 -48.77 31.06
CA GLY A 111 41.76 -48.72 29.64
C GLY A 111 40.74 -49.37 28.72
N GLY A 112 40.35 -48.63 27.69
CA GLY A 112 39.69 -49.15 26.50
C GLY A 112 40.48 -48.71 25.25
N PRO A 113 40.54 -49.53 24.20
CA PRO A 113 41.50 -49.37 23.10
C PRO A 113 41.19 -48.12 22.27
N VAL A 114 42.22 -47.30 22.09
CA VAL A 114 42.20 -46.11 21.25
C VAL A 114 42.16 -46.54 19.77
N PRO A 115 41.19 -46.09 18.95
CA PRO A 115 41.25 -46.30 17.51
C PRO A 115 42.37 -45.42 16.92
N ALA A 116 43.26 -46.06 16.17
CA ALA A 116 44.40 -45.44 15.51
C ALA A 116 43.95 -44.28 14.60
N THR A 117 44.39 -43.07 14.93
CA THR A 117 44.19 -41.89 14.08
C THR A 117 45.44 -41.70 13.24
N THR A 118 45.30 -41.92 11.94
CA THR A 118 46.32 -41.71 10.91
C THR A 118 46.64 -40.22 10.78
N THR A 119 47.93 -39.91 10.89
CA THR A 119 48.52 -38.59 10.69
C THR A 119 48.58 -38.25 9.20
N PRO A 120 48.14 -37.06 8.74
CA PRO A 120 48.66 -36.48 7.52
C PRO A 120 49.85 -35.57 7.87
N ALA A 121 50.98 -35.86 7.24
CA ALA A 121 52.16 -35.01 7.23
C ALA A 121 51.88 -33.72 6.40
N GLY A 122 52.33 -32.58 6.90
CA GLY A 122 52.27 -31.31 6.17
C GLY A 122 52.54 -30.12 7.07
N GLY A 123 53.82 -29.89 7.38
CA GLY A 123 54.23 -28.72 8.14
C GLY A 123 54.18 -27.44 7.31
N TRP A 124 53.80 -26.33 7.93
CA TRP A 124 54.19 -24.97 7.54
C TRP A 124 54.25 -24.11 8.81
N VAL A 125 55.41 -23.49 9.01
CA VAL A 125 55.72 -22.56 10.11
C VAL A 125 55.22 -21.16 9.74
N PRO A 126 54.48 -20.44 10.59
CA PRO A 126 54.17 -19.03 10.34
C PRO A 126 55.33 -18.14 10.81
N GLY A 127 56.01 -17.50 9.85
CA GLY A 127 56.97 -16.43 10.10
C GLY A 127 56.26 -15.13 10.47
N SER A 128 56.77 -14.49 11.53
CA SER A 128 56.42 -13.14 11.98
C SER A 128 56.95 -12.10 10.99
N ILE A 129 56.06 -11.29 10.39
CA ILE A 129 56.42 -10.13 9.56
C ILE A 129 55.93 -8.87 10.29
N GLY A 130 56.88 -8.00 10.65
CA GLY A 130 56.64 -6.69 11.24
C GLY A 130 56.15 -5.65 10.22
N PRO A 131 55.64 -4.51 10.68
CA PRO A 131 54.98 -3.52 9.82
C PRO A 131 56.00 -2.66 9.06
N ALA A 132 55.89 -2.64 7.73
CA ALA A 132 56.57 -1.70 6.86
C ALA A 132 55.75 -0.41 6.72
N THR A 133 56.40 0.71 7.04
CA THR A 133 55.95 2.08 6.82
C THR A 133 56.01 2.42 5.33
N ASN A 134 54.85 2.65 4.70
CA ASN A 134 54.78 3.21 3.34
C ASN A 134 54.18 4.62 3.38
N THR A 135 55.04 5.59 3.10
CA THR A 135 54.72 7.01 2.84
C THR A 135 54.35 7.17 1.38
N PRO A 136 53.19 7.75 1.00
CA PRO A 136 52.90 8.05 -0.39
C PRO A 136 53.51 9.40 -0.81
N THR A 137 54.46 9.33 -1.72
CA THR A 137 55.00 10.50 -2.44
C THR A 137 54.01 10.96 -3.51
N ARG A 138 53.69 12.24 -3.40
CA ARG A 138 52.85 13.07 -4.26
C ARG A 138 53.54 13.33 -5.61
N THR A 139 52.88 13.01 -6.72
CA THR A 139 53.22 13.56 -8.05
C THR A 139 51.95 14.11 -8.71
N SER A 140 51.93 15.42 -8.90
CA SER A 140 51.01 16.14 -9.78
C SER A 140 51.41 15.92 -11.24
N PRO A 141 50.46 16.08 -12.17
CA PRO A 141 50.78 16.85 -13.37
C PRO A 141 49.82 18.01 -13.61
N GLU A 142 50.45 19.05 -14.12
CA GLU A 142 49.97 20.38 -14.45
C GLU A 142 49.37 20.40 -15.86
N SER A 143 48.31 21.21 -15.97
CA SER A 143 47.76 21.93 -17.14
C SER A 143 48.08 21.50 -18.58
N ALA A 144 47.02 21.27 -19.36
CA ALA A 144 46.98 21.61 -20.78
C ALA A 144 45.63 22.22 -21.17
N ARG A 145 45.63 23.53 -21.37
CA ARG A 145 44.65 24.28 -22.16
C ARG A 145 44.83 23.89 -23.63
N GLY A 146 43.74 23.68 -24.37
CA GLY A 146 43.76 23.53 -25.81
C GLY A 146 42.37 23.61 -26.42
N ASN A 147 41.96 24.83 -26.78
CA ASN A 147 40.90 25.09 -27.75
C ASN A 147 41.48 24.86 -29.16
N PRO A 148 40.70 24.36 -30.13
CA PRO A 148 40.62 25.13 -31.37
C PRO A 148 39.22 25.18 -32.01
N ASP A 149 38.86 26.39 -32.40
CA ASP A 149 37.98 26.71 -33.54
C ASP A 149 38.68 26.35 -34.87
N ASN A 150 37.94 25.69 -35.77
CA ASN A 150 37.82 25.96 -37.23
C ASN A 150 37.12 24.74 -37.87
N ARG A 151 35.95 24.88 -38.52
CA ARG A 151 35.61 25.55 -39.78
C ARG A 151 35.62 24.54 -40.95
N GLU A 152 34.42 24.41 -41.57
CA GLU A 152 34.08 24.06 -42.96
C GLU A 152 34.94 23.00 -43.68
N ASP A 153 34.33 21.90 -44.14
CA ASP A 153 33.88 21.74 -45.55
C ASP A 153 33.72 20.25 -45.98
N THR A 154 32.84 20.05 -46.97
CA THR A 154 32.70 18.91 -47.90
C THR A 154 31.95 17.61 -47.52
N ASP A 155 30.81 17.44 -48.22
CA ASP A 155 30.13 16.18 -48.58
C ASP A 155 31.07 15.14 -49.24
N PRO A 156 30.69 13.85 -49.28
CA PRO A 156 30.04 13.37 -50.50
C PRO A 156 28.86 12.40 -50.29
N VAL A 157 27.92 12.52 -51.23
CA VAL A 157 26.80 11.64 -51.58
C VAL A 157 27.24 10.17 -51.74
N LEU A 158 26.44 9.22 -51.22
CA LEU A 158 26.16 7.94 -51.89
C LEU A 158 24.83 7.29 -51.42
N ALA A 159 24.06 6.93 -52.44
CA ALA A 159 22.78 6.24 -52.57
C ALA A 159 22.37 5.17 -51.52
N GLY A 160 21.07 5.18 -51.19
CA GLY A 160 20.17 4.07 -51.52
C GLY A 160 19.63 3.21 -50.36
N ALA A 161 18.35 3.39 -50.01
CA ALA A 161 17.41 2.30 -49.76
C ALA A 161 15.98 2.85 -49.53
N VAL A 162 15.04 2.30 -50.29
CA VAL A 162 13.60 2.59 -50.30
C VAL A 162 12.91 1.93 -49.09
N PRO A 163 11.99 2.61 -48.37
CA PRO A 163 11.14 1.94 -47.39
C PRO A 163 9.89 1.29 -48.05
N PRO A 164 9.43 0.12 -47.57
CA PRO A 164 8.24 -0.52 -48.11
C PRO A 164 6.95 0.17 -47.67
N THR A 165 6.09 0.41 -48.66
CA THR A 165 4.70 0.87 -48.60
C THR A 165 3.83 -0.08 -47.75
N VAL A 166 3.11 0.46 -46.77
CA VAL A 166 2.02 -0.23 -46.07
C VAL A 166 0.68 0.23 -46.66
N PRO A 167 -0.24 -0.68 -47.04
CA PRO A 167 -1.48 -0.30 -47.70
C PRO A 167 -2.53 0.23 -46.70
N HIS A 168 -3.15 1.35 -47.06
CA HIS A 168 -4.47 1.77 -46.57
C HIS A 168 -5.57 1.00 -47.32
N PRO A 169 -6.64 0.55 -46.64
CA PRO A 169 -7.92 0.34 -47.30
C PRO A 169 -8.81 1.59 -47.16
N LEU A 170 -9.16 2.17 -48.31
CA LEU A 170 -10.25 3.13 -48.49
C LEU A 170 -11.58 2.39 -48.65
N ASN A 171 -12.55 2.78 -47.81
CA ASN A 171 -13.86 3.33 -48.15
C ASN A 171 -14.84 2.63 -49.11
N GLY A 172 -16.12 2.66 -48.70
CA GLY A 172 -17.33 2.48 -49.52
C GLY A 172 -18.24 1.36 -48.96
N SER A 173 -19.54 1.52 -48.69
CA SER A 173 -20.51 2.49 -49.20
C SER A 173 -21.78 2.54 -48.32
N ASP A 174 -22.56 3.58 -48.55
CA ASP A 174 -23.90 3.90 -48.05
C ASP A 174 -24.94 2.77 -48.05
N ALA A 175 -25.84 2.81 -47.08
CA ALA A 175 -27.27 2.57 -47.29
C ALA A 175 -28.11 3.28 -46.20
N GLN A 176 -29.05 4.08 -46.68
CA GLN A 176 -30.01 4.91 -45.97
C GLN A 176 -31.37 4.16 -45.88
N VAL A 177 -32.14 4.45 -44.82
CA VAL A 177 -33.61 4.25 -44.65
C VAL A 177 -34.10 2.79 -44.51
N ASP A 178 -34.64 2.43 -43.32
CA ASP A 178 -36.08 2.13 -43.25
C ASP A 178 -36.69 2.28 -41.85
N ASP A 179 -37.91 2.78 -41.87
CA ASP A 179 -38.84 3.09 -40.80
C ASP A 179 -39.67 1.83 -40.52
N GLY A 180 -40.00 1.52 -39.27
CA GLY A 180 -40.63 0.23 -38.95
C GLY A 180 -41.12 0.09 -37.52
N ALA A 181 -42.30 0.66 -37.27
CA ALA A 181 -43.10 0.42 -36.07
C ALA A 181 -43.85 -0.92 -36.13
N GLU A 182 -43.68 -1.78 -35.13
CA GLU A 182 -44.64 -2.83 -34.72
C GLU A 182 -44.54 -2.95 -33.18
N ARG A 183 -45.48 -2.45 -32.37
CA ARG A 183 -46.78 -3.06 -32.01
C ARG A 183 -46.73 -4.58 -31.86
N PHE A 184 -46.59 -5.06 -30.62
CA PHE A 184 -47.27 -6.27 -30.18
C PHE A 184 -47.96 -6.05 -28.84
N SER A 185 -49.28 -6.20 -28.87
CA SER A 185 -50.18 -6.34 -27.73
C SER A 185 -50.34 -7.83 -27.40
N GLY A 186 -50.59 -8.10 -26.12
CA GLY A 186 -51.10 -9.37 -25.57
C GLY A 186 -51.02 -9.26 -24.05
N VAL A 187 -52.04 -8.78 -23.33
CA VAL A 187 -53.33 -9.44 -23.01
C VAL A 187 -53.11 -10.86 -22.49
N GLY A 188 -53.27 -10.99 -21.17
CA GLY A 188 -53.20 -12.24 -20.41
C GLY A 188 -53.73 -11.99 -18.99
N ASP A 189 -55.01 -11.73 -18.92
CA ASP A 189 -55.85 -11.65 -17.73
C ASP A 189 -55.94 -13.02 -17.03
N SER A 190 -55.82 -13.05 -15.72
CA SER A 190 -56.43 -14.08 -14.86
C SER A 190 -56.54 -13.55 -13.44
N THR A 191 -57.68 -12.92 -13.21
CA THR A 191 -58.44 -12.91 -11.96
C THR A 191 -58.35 -14.22 -11.16
N ARG A 192 -58.08 -14.13 -9.85
CA ARG A 192 -58.91 -14.84 -8.87
C ARG A 192 -58.89 -14.15 -7.50
N THR A 193 -60.09 -13.75 -7.12
CA THR A 193 -60.55 -13.14 -5.88
C THR A 193 -60.71 -14.18 -4.76
N GLU A 194 -60.84 -13.67 -3.53
CA GLU A 194 -61.46 -14.23 -2.30
C GLU A 194 -60.50 -14.51 -1.15
N ASP A 195 -60.88 -14.39 0.12
CA ASP A 195 -61.63 -13.38 0.88
C ASP A 195 -61.37 -13.74 2.37
N ILE A 196 -61.22 -12.73 3.22
CA ILE A 196 -61.59 -12.59 4.65
C ILE A 196 -61.43 -13.77 5.65
N LEU A 197 -60.78 -13.50 6.80
CA LEU A 197 -61.22 -13.74 8.21
C LEU A 197 -60.03 -13.49 9.19
N ILE A 198 -60.02 -12.41 9.98
CA ILE A 198 -60.41 -12.30 11.41
C ILE A 198 -59.84 -13.41 12.32
N GLY A 199 -59.05 -12.99 13.32
CA GLY A 199 -58.62 -13.83 14.45
C GLY A 199 -57.68 -13.08 15.39
N GLU A 200 -58.27 -12.30 16.32
CA GLU A 200 -57.65 -11.92 17.59
C GLU A 200 -57.26 -13.18 18.37
N ASP A 201 -56.11 -13.20 19.05
CA ASP A 201 -56.10 -13.68 20.42
C ASP A 201 -54.96 -13.12 21.27
N ASP A 202 -55.34 -13.01 22.54
CA ASP A 202 -54.71 -12.41 23.69
C ASP A 202 -53.56 -13.28 24.23
N SER A 203 -52.51 -12.66 24.79
CA SER A 203 -51.84 -13.19 26.00
C SER A 203 -50.80 -12.23 26.55
N SER A 204 -51.28 -11.47 27.54
CA SER A 204 -50.56 -10.83 28.62
C SER A 204 -49.63 -11.77 29.41
N GLY A 205 -48.48 -11.25 29.85
CA GLY A 205 -47.64 -11.88 30.87
C GLY A 205 -46.43 -11.03 31.24
N GLY A 206 -46.65 -9.94 31.99
CA GLY A 206 -45.56 -9.13 32.53
C GLY A 206 -44.93 -9.73 33.79
N TRP A 207 -43.63 -9.53 33.98
CA TRP A 207 -42.95 -9.50 35.28
C TRP A 207 -41.77 -8.50 35.23
N THR A 208 -41.64 -7.73 36.30
CA THR A 208 -40.70 -6.62 36.58
C THR A 208 -39.26 -7.08 36.91
N PRO A 209 -38.27 -6.17 37.00
CA PRO A 209 -36.84 -6.44 36.74
C PRO A 209 -36.00 -6.75 37.98
N PRO A 210 -34.70 -7.04 37.79
CA PRO A 210 -33.68 -6.47 38.68
C PRO A 210 -32.61 -5.65 37.94
N SER A 211 -32.04 -4.76 38.74
CA SER A 211 -31.04 -3.72 38.45
C SER A 211 -29.62 -4.20 38.85
N VAL A 212 -28.61 -3.40 38.45
CA VAL A 212 -27.18 -3.41 38.84
C VAL A 212 -26.33 -4.48 38.15
N GLY A 213 -25.22 -4.21 37.45
CA GLY A 213 -24.47 -3.01 37.11
C GLY A 213 -23.15 -3.45 36.48
N ASP A 214 -22.62 -2.71 35.51
CA ASP A 214 -21.17 -2.51 35.29
C ASP A 214 -20.92 -1.45 34.19
N PRO A 215 -19.84 -0.67 34.29
CA PRO A 215 -19.67 0.54 33.51
C PRO A 215 -19.18 0.26 32.09
N ALA A 216 -19.82 0.95 31.14
CA ALA A 216 -19.49 0.99 29.73
C ALA A 216 -18.03 1.42 29.49
N GLU A 217 -17.31 0.61 28.71
CA GLU A 217 -16.05 0.99 28.10
C GLU A 217 -16.26 2.18 27.15
N VAL A 218 -15.54 3.25 27.43
CA VAL A 218 -15.50 4.48 26.63
C VAL A 218 -14.77 4.18 25.33
N ALA A 219 -15.51 4.23 24.22
CA ALA A 219 -14.97 4.21 22.86
C ALA A 219 -13.93 5.34 22.67
N THR A 220 -12.73 4.97 22.21
CA THR A 220 -11.62 5.89 21.92
C THR A 220 -11.67 6.35 20.45
N PRO A 221 -11.22 7.60 20.13
CA PRO A 221 -11.27 8.11 18.76
C PRO A 221 -10.04 7.73 17.92
N LEU A 222 -10.31 7.66 16.61
CA LEU A 222 -9.51 7.30 15.41
C LEU A 222 -8.00 7.68 15.39
N PRO A 223 -7.20 6.99 14.54
CA PRO A 223 -5.77 7.27 14.35
C PRO A 223 -5.54 8.61 13.63
N MET A 224 -4.65 9.43 14.18
CA MET A 224 -4.22 10.68 13.55
C MET A 224 -3.09 10.44 12.55
N ALA A 225 -3.18 11.14 11.43
CA ALA A 225 -2.11 11.34 10.45
C ALA A 225 -0.81 11.83 11.11
N VAL A 226 0.29 11.18 10.74
CA VAL A 226 1.66 11.54 11.12
C VAL A 226 2.03 12.86 10.44
N ILE A 227 2.38 13.88 11.24
CA ILE A 227 2.94 15.14 10.76
C ILE A 227 4.48 15.03 10.83
N PRO A 228 5.24 15.25 9.74
CA PRO A 228 6.70 15.28 9.82
C PRO A 228 7.20 16.57 10.52
N PRO A 229 8.29 16.50 11.31
CA PRO A 229 8.82 17.66 12.03
C PRO A 229 9.58 18.61 11.09
N GLY A 230 9.22 19.89 11.13
CA GLY A 230 9.97 21.00 10.54
C GLY A 230 11.03 21.55 11.51
N LEU A 231 12.17 21.93 10.94
CA LEU A 231 13.36 22.49 11.61
C LEU A 231 13.05 23.56 12.67
N ALA A 232 13.64 23.38 13.85
CA ALA A 232 13.87 24.44 14.82
C ALA A 232 15.20 25.15 14.49
N GLY A 233 15.13 26.44 14.15
CA GLY A 233 16.27 27.36 14.16
C GLY A 233 16.00 28.45 15.21
N GLY A 234 16.93 28.60 16.15
CA GLY A 234 16.85 29.49 17.32
C GLY A 234 17.00 30.99 17.03
N PRO A 235 17.07 31.82 18.10
CA PRO A 235 16.47 33.15 18.13
C PRO A 235 17.44 34.30 17.83
N SER A 236 16.92 35.37 17.23
CA SER A 236 17.50 36.71 17.36
C SER A 236 16.39 37.78 17.24
N SER A 237 16.30 38.62 18.27
CA SER A 237 15.65 39.95 18.27
C SER A 237 16.78 41.01 18.36
N PRO A 238 16.57 42.35 18.26
CA PRO A 238 15.43 43.21 17.83
C PRO A 238 15.94 44.27 16.77
N PRO A 239 15.40 45.51 16.54
CA PRO A 239 14.25 46.24 17.12
C PRO A 239 13.32 47.02 16.15
N ALA A 240 12.39 47.73 16.78
CA ALA A 240 11.29 48.57 16.30
C ALA A 240 11.59 49.62 15.21
N GLY A 241 10.54 49.95 14.44
CA GLY A 241 10.44 51.15 13.61
C GLY A 241 9.18 51.12 12.74
N GLY A 242 8.14 51.88 13.10
CA GLY A 242 6.91 51.99 12.32
C GLY A 242 7.04 52.98 11.16
N VAL A 243 6.31 52.73 10.07
CA VAL A 243 5.88 53.73 9.08
C VAL A 243 4.54 53.28 8.47
N ILE A 244 3.61 54.24 8.37
CA ILE A 244 2.27 54.19 7.79
C ILE A 244 2.34 54.34 6.26
N LEU A 245 1.25 53.97 5.55
CA LEU A 245 0.92 54.15 4.11
C LEU A 245 1.19 52.90 3.26
N GLY A 246 0.33 52.46 2.34
CA GLY A 246 -0.95 52.97 1.88
C GLY A 246 -1.76 51.84 1.26
N ALA A 247 -3.05 52.11 1.17
CA ALA A 247 -4.06 51.22 0.62
C ALA A 247 -3.96 51.14 -0.90
N GLU A 248 -3.96 49.93 -1.46
CA GLU A 248 -4.55 49.63 -2.77
C GLU A 248 -5.13 48.21 -2.75
N SER A 249 -6.45 48.11 -2.88
CA SER A 249 -7.16 46.86 -3.12
C SER A 249 -7.11 46.48 -4.60
N PRO A 250 -6.98 45.19 -4.92
CA PRO A 250 -7.70 44.64 -6.05
C PRO A 250 -8.74 43.63 -5.54
N THR A 251 -10.00 44.06 -5.63
CA THR A 251 -11.21 43.25 -5.71
C THR A 251 -11.05 42.13 -6.75
N GLY A 252 -11.34 40.89 -6.37
CA GLY A 252 -11.49 39.78 -7.32
C GLY A 252 -11.07 38.40 -6.82
N ALA A 253 -11.37 38.04 -5.57
CA ALA A 253 -11.24 36.65 -5.11
C ALA A 253 -12.63 36.03 -4.97
N ALA A 254 -12.93 35.08 -5.86
CA ALA A 254 -14.11 34.22 -5.74
C ALA A 254 -14.04 33.46 -4.41
N ALA A 255 -15.11 33.58 -3.62
CA ALA A 255 -15.26 32.89 -2.35
C ALA A 255 -15.32 31.37 -2.58
N LEU A 256 -14.30 30.66 -2.14
CA LEU A 256 -14.36 29.22 -1.93
C LEU A 256 -15.20 28.94 -0.68
N PRO A 257 -16.03 27.87 -0.64
CA PRO A 257 -16.71 27.48 0.58
C PRO A 257 -15.67 27.01 1.60
N ALA A 258 -15.52 27.78 2.68
CA ALA A 258 -14.74 27.40 3.83
C ALA A 258 -15.35 26.14 4.46
N PHE A 259 -14.63 25.02 4.40
CA PHE A 259 -14.99 23.82 5.16
C PHE A 259 -14.74 24.08 6.65
N ILE A 260 -15.84 24.28 7.38
CA ILE A 260 -15.89 24.54 8.82
C ILE A 260 -15.44 23.30 9.60
N GLY A 261 -14.40 23.44 10.43
CA GLY A 261 -14.11 22.56 11.58
C GLY A 261 -15.02 22.89 12.77
N PRO A 262 -15.11 22.03 13.81
CA PRO A 262 -16.29 21.94 14.67
C PRO A 262 -16.48 23.19 15.52
N ALA A 263 -17.53 23.95 15.23
CA ALA A 263 -18.05 24.98 16.12
C ALA A 263 -19.10 24.36 17.05
N ARG A 264 -18.82 24.40 18.36
CA ARG A 264 -19.83 24.34 19.42
C ARG A 264 -20.83 25.47 19.19
N MET A 265 -22.10 25.14 18.98
CA MET A 265 -23.19 26.12 19.13
C MET A 265 -23.59 26.16 20.59
N ALA A 266 -23.71 27.39 21.07
CA ALA A 266 -24.12 27.76 22.40
C ALA A 266 -25.55 27.29 22.71
N ASP A 267 -25.74 26.98 23.98
CA ASP A 267 -27.02 26.81 24.64
C ASP A 267 -27.86 28.07 24.46
N GLY A 268 -29.07 27.91 23.92
CA GLY A 268 -30.00 28.98 23.61
C GLY A 268 -31.37 28.39 23.39
N ASP A 269 -32.16 28.39 24.47
CA ASP A 269 -33.55 27.96 24.57
C ASP A 269 -34.35 28.10 23.26
N GLN A 270 -34.59 26.97 22.58
CA GLN A 270 -35.61 26.88 21.55
C GLN A 270 -36.25 25.49 21.57
N ARG A 271 -37.54 25.49 21.93
CA ARG A 271 -38.45 24.32 21.98
C ARG A 271 -38.33 23.44 20.73
N PRO A 272 -38.54 22.11 20.86
CA PRO A 272 -38.47 21.19 19.75
C PRO A 272 -39.65 21.41 18.79
N SER A 273 -39.36 21.79 17.54
CA SER A 273 -40.31 21.68 16.43
C SER A 273 -40.15 20.31 15.74
N PRO A 274 -41.26 19.66 15.36
CA PRO A 274 -41.24 18.31 14.81
C PRO A 274 -40.85 18.30 13.33
N ALA A 275 -40.10 17.27 12.95
CA ALA A 275 -39.91 16.70 11.62
C ALA A 275 -39.85 17.67 10.41
N ALA A 276 -38.63 17.97 9.96
CA ALA A 276 -38.35 18.38 8.59
C ALA A 276 -37.33 17.41 7.96
N THR A 277 -37.82 16.43 7.23
CA THR A 277 -37.08 15.53 6.33
C THR A 277 -36.60 16.35 5.12
N ALA A 278 -35.37 16.86 5.18
CA ALA A 278 -34.69 17.49 4.03
C ALA A 278 -33.31 16.85 3.87
N ALA A 279 -33.05 16.30 2.67
CA ALA A 279 -31.99 15.33 2.36
C ALA A 279 -30.56 15.80 2.73
N PRO A 280 -29.91 15.20 3.75
CA PRO A 280 -28.51 15.47 4.09
C PRO A 280 -27.50 14.87 3.09
N ASP A 281 -27.95 14.02 2.17
CA ASP A 281 -27.09 13.20 1.30
C ASP A 281 -26.49 13.98 0.10
N THR A 282 -26.97 15.20 -0.18
CA THR A 282 -26.50 16.01 -1.32
C THR A 282 -25.11 16.61 -1.11
N HIS A 283 -24.76 17.01 0.11
CA HIS A 283 -23.44 17.60 0.39
C HIS A 283 -22.32 16.56 0.29
N ASP A 284 -22.55 15.34 0.78
CA ASP A 284 -21.58 14.26 0.72
C ASP A 284 -21.35 13.79 -0.71
N LEU A 285 -22.44 13.69 -1.49
CA LEU A 285 -22.33 13.38 -2.91
C LEU A 285 -21.52 14.44 -3.65
N ALA A 286 -21.76 15.73 -3.38
CA ALA A 286 -21.00 16.81 -3.96
C ALA A 286 -19.50 16.73 -3.59
N ALA A 287 -19.17 16.45 -2.32
CA ALA A 287 -17.79 16.30 -1.89
C ALA A 287 -17.09 15.10 -2.55
N ALA A 288 -17.77 13.95 -2.62
CA ALA A 288 -17.25 12.76 -3.28
C ALA A 288 -17.04 12.99 -4.78
N ARG A 289 -18.01 13.62 -5.46
CA ARG A 289 -17.92 14.00 -6.88
C ARG A 289 -16.78 14.96 -7.14
N SER A 290 -16.64 16.03 -6.36
CA SER A 290 -15.56 17.02 -6.52
C SER A 290 -14.19 16.38 -6.35
N LEU A 291 -14.01 15.48 -5.38
CA LEU A 291 -12.77 14.72 -5.25
C LEU A 291 -12.52 13.86 -6.49
N LEU A 292 -13.49 13.04 -6.89
CA LEU A 292 -13.31 12.11 -8.01
C LEU A 292 -13.05 12.85 -9.33
N ALA A 293 -13.80 13.91 -9.61
CA ALA A 293 -13.61 14.75 -10.79
C ALA A 293 -12.20 15.36 -10.84
N ALA A 294 -11.71 15.86 -9.71
CA ALA A 294 -10.36 16.41 -9.58
C ALA A 294 -9.27 15.35 -9.76
N VAL A 295 -9.47 14.13 -9.23
CA VAL A 295 -8.56 13.00 -9.45
C VAL A 295 -8.52 12.64 -10.93
N LEU A 296 -9.67 12.49 -11.58
CA LEU A 296 -9.76 12.16 -13.00
C LEU A 296 -9.11 13.24 -13.88
N TYR A 297 -9.25 14.51 -13.52
CA TYR A 297 -8.57 15.62 -14.19
C TYR A 297 -7.05 15.56 -14.00
N ALA A 298 -6.59 15.25 -12.78
CA ALA A 298 -5.17 15.21 -12.45
C ALA A 298 -4.44 14.03 -13.10
N VAL A 299 -5.07 12.85 -13.16
CA VAL A 299 -4.48 11.67 -13.80
C VAL A 299 -4.60 11.71 -15.33
N GLY A 300 -5.65 12.34 -15.87
CA GLY A 300 -5.85 12.46 -17.32
C GLY A 300 -5.64 11.14 -18.06
N SER A 301 -4.79 11.15 -19.08
CA SER A 301 -4.50 9.96 -19.90
C SER A 301 -3.51 8.98 -19.27
N THR A 302 -2.86 9.29 -18.14
CA THR A 302 -1.82 8.41 -17.56
C THR A 302 -2.41 7.17 -16.88
N ALA A 303 -3.72 7.16 -16.60
CA ALA A 303 -4.42 6.07 -15.95
C ALA A 303 -5.77 5.75 -16.62
N SER A 304 -5.84 5.83 -17.96
CA SER A 304 -7.10 5.70 -18.71
C SER A 304 -7.79 4.33 -18.58
N THR A 305 -7.04 3.27 -18.26
CA THR A 305 -7.58 1.93 -18.03
C THR A 305 -8.02 1.69 -16.58
N VAL A 306 -7.75 2.64 -15.68
CA VAL A 306 -8.01 2.52 -14.25
C VAL A 306 -9.39 3.10 -13.94
N GLN A 307 -10.21 2.31 -13.27
CA GLN A 307 -11.47 2.79 -12.73
C GLN A 307 -11.27 3.26 -11.29
N TRP A 308 -11.99 4.31 -10.93
CA TRP A 308 -11.88 5.02 -9.68
C TRP A 308 -13.23 5.09 -8.99
N SER A 309 -13.24 5.00 -7.66
CA SER A 309 -14.43 5.30 -6.87
C SER A 309 -14.05 6.09 -5.63
N ALA A 310 -14.93 7.03 -5.26
CA ALA A 310 -14.83 7.78 -4.02
C ALA A 310 -16.15 7.66 -3.24
N GLY A 311 -16.07 7.61 -1.91
CA GLY A 311 -17.24 7.45 -1.06
C GLY A 311 -17.11 8.18 0.27
N VAL A 312 -18.23 8.58 0.85
CA VAL A 312 -18.30 9.26 2.14
C VAL A 312 -18.98 8.37 3.15
N LEU A 313 -18.27 8.05 4.23
CA LEU A 313 -18.82 7.36 5.38
C LEU A 313 -19.02 8.35 6.52
N ARG A 314 -20.19 8.33 7.16
CA ARG A 314 -20.54 9.21 8.28
C ARG A 314 -20.76 8.44 9.56
N ASN A 315 -20.14 8.90 10.63
CA ASN A 315 -20.42 8.50 12.00
C ASN A 315 -20.86 9.74 12.83
N PRO A 316 -21.28 9.58 14.09
CA PRO A 316 -21.64 10.71 14.94
C PRO A 316 -20.53 11.74 15.16
N ALA A 317 -19.26 11.36 14.94
CA ALA A 317 -18.11 12.27 15.06
C ALA A 317 -17.83 13.08 13.78
N GLY A 318 -18.34 12.66 12.62
CA GLY A 318 -18.17 13.39 11.36
C GLY A 318 -18.21 12.50 10.11
N ALA A 319 -17.73 13.07 9.00
CA ALA A 319 -17.64 12.42 7.70
C ALA A 319 -16.17 12.10 7.36
N ALA A 320 -15.94 10.92 6.79
CA ALA A 320 -14.65 10.47 6.27
C ALA A 320 -14.78 10.17 4.77
N LEU A 321 -13.81 10.62 3.99
CA LEU A 321 -13.80 10.49 2.53
C LEU A 321 -12.78 9.42 2.13
N PHE A 322 -13.22 8.45 1.33
CA PHE A 322 -12.41 7.32 0.90
C PHE A 322 -12.26 7.33 -0.62
N LEU A 323 -11.09 6.90 -1.09
CA LEU A 323 -10.76 6.76 -2.50
C LEU A 323 -10.17 5.36 -2.74
N THR A 324 -10.55 4.73 -3.84
CA THR A 324 -9.96 3.45 -4.28
C THR A 324 -9.94 3.33 -5.80
N THR A 325 -9.16 2.36 -6.27
CA THR A 325 -9.01 2.00 -7.67
C THR A 325 -9.26 0.51 -7.88
N ASN A 326 -9.57 0.12 -9.11
CA ASN A 326 -9.60 -1.28 -9.52
C ASN A 326 -8.20 -1.88 -9.76
N GLU A 327 -7.14 -1.11 -9.53
CA GLU A 327 -5.75 -1.55 -9.66
C GLU A 327 -5.26 -2.38 -8.46
N GLY A 328 -6.08 -2.50 -7.41
CA GLY A 328 -5.80 -3.26 -6.21
C GLY A 328 -4.82 -2.56 -5.26
N ARG A 329 -4.84 -2.97 -3.98
CA ARG A 329 -3.89 -2.55 -2.92
C ARG A 329 -3.74 -1.03 -2.74
N GLY A 330 -4.74 -0.27 -3.17
CA GLY A 330 -4.76 1.19 -3.06
C GLY A 330 -3.74 1.85 -3.95
N TRP A 331 -3.42 1.24 -5.09
CA TRP A 331 -2.50 1.82 -6.06
C TRP A 331 -2.95 3.22 -6.50
N LEU A 332 -1.98 4.14 -6.50
CA LEU A 332 -2.11 5.51 -6.96
C LEU A 332 -0.97 5.84 -7.94
N PRO A 333 -1.25 6.53 -9.06
CA PRO A 333 -0.23 6.92 -10.02
C PRO A 333 0.74 7.94 -9.39
N PRO A 334 2.00 7.98 -9.85
CA PRO A 334 2.91 9.04 -9.47
C PRO A 334 2.36 10.38 -9.96
N GLY A 335 2.70 11.46 -9.27
CA GLY A 335 2.22 12.79 -9.68
C GLY A 335 0.94 13.26 -8.97
N LEU A 336 0.17 12.35 -8.38
CA LEU A 336 -1.09 12.67 -7.70
C LEU A 336 -0.88 13.08 -6.24
N TYR A 337 -1.49 14.21 -5.85
CA TYR A 337 -1.58 14.69 -4.48
C TYR A 337 -3.03 14.64 -4.01
N LEU A 338 -3.29 14.10 -2.83
CA LEU A 338 -4.64 13.95 -2.30
C LEU A 338 -4.81 14.78 -1.03
N PRO A 339 -6.00 15.35 -0.75
CA PRO A 339 -6.25 16.03 0.51
C PRO A 339 -5.95 15.11 1.70
N ARG A 340 -5.31 15.64 2.75
CA ARG A 340 -4.88 14.88 3.95
C ARG A 340 -6.00 14.11 4.67
N LYS A 341 -7.26 14.51 4.45
CA LYS A 341 -8.45 13.89 5.06
C LYS A 341 -9.00 12.73 4.23
N VAL A 342 -8.51 12.52 3.00
CA VAL A 342 -8.84 11.35 2.20
C VAL A 342 -8.12 10.14 2.79
N SER A 343 -8.79 9.00 2.83
CA SER A 343 -8.21 7.71 3.19
C SER A 343 -8.46 6.68 2.08
N THR A 344 -7.89 5.49 2.23
CA THR A 344 -8.13 4.36 1.32
C THR A 344 -8.56 3.13 2.14
N PRO A 345 -9.37 2.22 1.57
CA PRO A 345 -9.79 1.00 2.26
C PRO A 345 -8.65 -0.01 2.48
N TRP A 346 -7.45 0.26 1.94
CA TRP A 346 -6.32 -0.67 1.91
C TRP A 346 -5.33 -0.50 3.06
N ILE A 347 -5.47 0.58 3.84
CA ILE A 347 -4.59 0.82 4.99
C ILE A 347 -4.95 -0.19 6.07
N ARG A 348 -4.00 -1.09 6.36
CA ARG A 348 -4.13 -2.11 7.40
C ARG A 348 -3.96 -1.44 8.76
N ASP A 349 -5.07 -1.16 9.42
CA ASP A 349 -5.08 -1.04 10.88
C ASP A 349 -5.67 -2.36 11.37
N ASP A 350 -4.88 -3.18 12.09
CA ASP A 350 -5.34 -4.50 12.58
C ASP A 350 -6.59 -4.38 13.48
N ARG A 351 -6.93 -3.16 13.93
CA ARG A 351 -8.15 -2.82 14.67
C ARG A 351 -9.42 -2.74 13.83
N VAL A 352 -9.31 -2.68 12.51
CA VAL A 352 -10.42 -2.46 11.58
C VAL A 352 -11.17 -3.76 11.25
N GLY A 353 -10.63 -4.92 11.64
CA GLY A 353 -11.31 -6.21 11.46
C GLY A 353 -11.28 -6.76 10.04
N ILE A 354 -10.67 -6.05 9.08
CA ILE A 354 -10.51 -6.52 7.69
C ILE A 354 -9.50 -7.67 7.65
N ARG A 355 -9.97 -8.83 7.18
CA ARG A 355 -9.19 -10.06 7.01
C ARG A 355 -8.39 -10.01 5.72
N VAL A 356 -7.30 -10.78 5.68
CA VAL A 356 -6.47 -10.94 4.47
C VAL A 356 -7.32 -11.47 3.30
N SER A 357 -8.24 -12.39 3.56
CA SER A 357 -9.14 -12.95 2.54
C SER A 357 -10.06 -11.92 1.89
N GLU A 358 -10.46 -10.87 2.62
CA GLU A 358 -11.29 -9.78 2.10
C GLU A 358 -10.45 -8.85 1.21
N GLN A 359 -9.23 -8.51 1.64
CA GLN A 359 -8.33 -7.73 0.78
C GLN A 359 -7.96 -8.48 -0.51
N ASP A 360 -7.75 -9.79 -0.41
CA ASP A 360 -7.45 -10.63 -1.56
C ASP A 360 -8.62 -10.74 -2.53
N SER A 361 -9.88 -10.63 -2.06
CA SER A 361 -11.05 -10.56 -2.93
C SER A 361 -11.17 -9.18 -3.59
N TRP A 362 -10.85 -8.10 -2.87
CA TRP A 362 -10.84 -6.74 -3.40
C TRP A 362 -9.79 -6.53 -4.48
N GLU A 363 -8.61 -7.14 -4.35
CA GLU A 363 -7.53 -7.04 -5.34
C GLU A 363 -7.95 -7.57 -6.72
N ARG A 364 -8.93 -8.49 -6.73
CA ARG A 364 -9.51 -9.11 -7.93
C ARG A 364 -10.75 -8.37 -8.42
N CYS A 365 -11.24 -7.39 -7.67
CA CYS A 365 -12.49 -6.72 -7.97
C CYS A 365 -12.29 -5.68 -9.09
N ALA A 366 -13.00 -5.88 -10.21
CA ALA A 366 -12.96 -4.96 -11.34
C ALA A 366 -13.69 -3.64 -11.07
N ASP A 367 -14.73 -3.68 -10.21
CA ASP A 367 -15.57 -2.54 -9.84
C ASP A 367 -15.06 -1.90 -8.52
N PRO A 368 -14.44 -0.72 -8.56
CA PRO A 368 -13.95 -0.05 -7.36
C PRO A 368 -15.08 0.42 -6.44
N ALA A 369 -16.30 0.61 -6.94
CA ALA A 369 -17.46 0.97 -6.11
C ALA A 369 -17.82 -0.17 -5.16
N ARG A 370 -17.74 -1.41 -5.64
CA ARG A 370 -17.95 -2.62 -4.83
C ARG A 370 -16.97 -2.71 -3.66
N ILE A 371 -15.71 -2.37 -3.88
CA ILE A 371 -14.68 -2.34 -2.83
C ILE A 371 -15.10 -1.39 -1.70
N LEU A 372 -15.60 -0.19 -2.03
CA LEU A 372 -16.04 0.78 -1.03
C LEU A 372 -17.33 0.37 -0.30
N VAL A 373 -18.25 -0.31 -0.98
CA VAL A 373 -19.46 -0.84 -0.33
C VAL A 373 -19.09 -1.95 0.65
N GLU A 374 -18.31 -2.95 0.23
CA GLU A 374 -17.87 -4.04 1.11
C GLU A 374 -17.00 -3.51 2.27
N PHE A 375 -16.13 -2.54 2.00
CA PHE A 375 -15.38 -1.85 3.05
C PHE A 375 -16.31 -1.14 4.05
N ALA A 376 -17.34 -0.45 3.57
CA ALA A 376 -18.29 0.23 4.45
C ALA A 376 -19.11 -0.74 5.30
N ASP A 377 -19.45 -1.93 4.79
CA ASP A 377 -20.16 -2.95 5.55
C ASP A 377 -19.29 -3.50 6.69
N ILE A 378 -17.99 -3.71 6.45
CA ILE A 378 -17.06 -4.23 7.46
C ILE A 378 -16.65 -3.13 8.44
N TRP A 379 -16.07 -2.03 7.95
CA TRP A 379 -15.55 -0.95 8.78
C TRP A 379 -16.66 -0.12 9.42
N GLY A 380 -17.80 0.06 8.74
CA GLY A 380 -18.92 0.85 9.24
C GLY A 380 -19.49 0.33 10.55
N VAL A 381 -19.56 -1.00 10.72
CA VAL A 381 -19.98 -1.63 11.97
C VAL A 381 -19.00 -1.28 13.10
N HIS A 382 -17.69 -1.37 12.85
CA HIS A 382 -16.66 -1.05 13.85
C HIS A 382 -16.60 0.43 14.20
N ALA A 383 -16.79 1.32 13.23
CA ALA A 383 -16.65 2.76 13.39
C ALA A 383 -17.98 3.49 13.71
N ASN A 384 -19.08 2.73 13.87
CA ASN A 384 -20.44 3.25 13.90
C ASN A 384 -20.69 4.26 12.76
N ALA A 385 -20.25 3.89 11.56
CA ALA A 385 -20.29 4.71 10.37
C ALA A 385 -21.18 4.05 9.31
N ARG A 386 -21.86 4.87 8.52
CA ARG A 386 -22.67 4.42 7.38
C ARG A 386 -22.18 5.07 6.09
N LEU A 387 -22.22 4.33 4.98
CA LEU A 387 -22.02 4.91 3.66
C LEU A 387 -23.18 5.86 3.34
N THR A 388 -22.88 7.08 2.94
CA THR A 388 -23.88 8.14 2.67
C THR A 388 -23.82 8.63 1.24
N ALA A 389 -22.63 8.63 0.64
CA ALA A 389 -22.45 8.92 -0.77
C ALA A 389 -21.41 8.00 -1.40
N LEU A 390 -21.61 7.67 -2.69
CA LEU A 390 -20.70 6.87 -3.50
C LEU A 390 -20.67 7.39 -4.94
N VAL A 391 -19.49 7.62 -5.46
CA VAL A 391 -19.30 8.02 -6.86
C VAL A 391 -18.28 7.12 -7.55
N THR A 392 -18.45 6.88 -8.84
CA THR A 392 -17.51 6.06 -9.64
C THR A 392 -17.26 6.66 -11.02
N SER A 393 -16.06 6.43 -11.55
CA SER A 393 -15.74 6.77 -12.95
C SER A 393 -16.34 5.77 -13.94
N GLY A 394 -16.73 4.58 -13.45
CA GLY A 394 -17.35 3.51 -14.22
C GLY A 394 -18.88 3.48 -14.11
N ARG A 395 -19.46 2.32 -14.42
CA ARG A 395 -20.84 1.97 -14.05
C ARG A 395 -20.81 1.13 -12.77
N ILE A 396 -21.87 1.20 -11.97
CA ILE A 396 -22.05 0.32 -10.81
C ILE A 396 -22.80 -0.93 -11.28
N ASP A 397 -22.40 -2.09 -10.77
CA ASP A 397 -23.14 -3.33 -11.00
C ASP A 397 -24.62 -3.17 -10.55
N PRO A 398 -25.62 -3.50 -11.38
CA PRO A 398 -27.03 -3.31 -11.02
C PRO A 398 -27.44 -4.00 -9.71
N ARG A 399 -26.88 -5.17 -9.40
CA ARG A 399 -27.15 -5.88 -8.13
C ARG A 399 -26.52 -5.16 -6.96
N LEU A 400 -25.33 -4.60 -7.14
CA LEU A 400 -24.73 -3.73 -6.13
C LEU A 400 -25.57 -2.46 -5.93
N ARG A 401 -26.15 -1.91 -7.00
CA ARG A 401 -27.00 -0.73 -6.92
C ARG A 401 -28.25 -0.98 -6.06
N GLU A 402 -28.82 -2.18 -6.14
CA GLU A 402 -29.96 -2.63 -5.32
C GLU A 402 -29.61 -2.68 -3.83
N THR A 403 -28.39 -3.12 -3.46
CA THR A 403 -27.99 -3.19 -2.04
C THR A 403 -27.74 -1.82 -1.42
N ILE A 404 -27.41 -0.80 -2.22
CA ILE A 404 -27.13 0.57 -1.76
C ILE A 404 -28.26 1.56 -2.12
N ALA A 405 -29.52 1.12 -2.13
CA ALA A 405 -30.66 1.95 -2.51
C ALA A 405 -30.79 3.24 -1.69
N SER A 406 -30.34 3.23 -0.43
CA SER A 406 -30.36 4.38 0.49
C SER A 406 -29.16 5.33 0.37
N VAL A 407 -28.16 4.99 -0.43
CA VAL A 407 -26.93 5.79 -0.62
C VAL A 407 -27.12 6.74 -1.79
N ALA A 408 -26.68 8.00 -1.65
CA ALA A 408 -26.60 8.92 -2.77
C ALA A 408 -25.50 8.49 -3.73
N VAL A 409 -25.84 8.24 -5.00
CA VAL A 409 -24.94 7.60 -5.96
C VAL A 409 -24.83 8.41 -7.24
N GLU A 410 -23.61 8.52 -7.79
CA GLU A 410 -23.35 9.06 -9.12
C GLU A 410 -22.36 8.19 -9.89
N GLU A 411 -22.71 7.84 -11.12
CA GLU A 411 -21.89 7.03 -12.02
C GLU A 411 -21.27 7.89 -13.12
N ARG A 412 -20.19 7.40 -13.73
CA ARG A 412 -19.54 8.03 -14.89
C ARG A 412 -19.18 9.49 -14.64
N VAL A 413 -18.65 9.79 -13.45
CA VAL A 413 -18.19 11.12 -13.10
C VAL A 413 -17.15 11.59 -14.12
N ALA A 414 -17.37 12.76 -14.70
CA ALA A 414 -16.46 13.37 -15.66
C ALA A 414 -15.26 14.03 -14.96
N PRO A 415 -14.10 14.14 -15.63
CA PRO A 415 -12.98 14.94 -15.15
C PRO A 415 -13.40 16.40 -14.92
N GLY A 416 -12.96 17.00 -13.81
CA GLY A 416 -13.25 18.40 -13.45
C GLY A 416 -12.03 19.08 -12.81
N GLY A 417 -11.73 20.30 -13.27
CA GLY A 417 -10.51 21.03 -12.92
C GLY A 417 -10.62 21.97 -11.71
N ASP A 418 -11.69 21.87 -10.91
CA ASP A 418 -11.95 22.80 -9.80
C ASP A 418 -10.88 22.74 -8.70
N MET A 419 -10.17 21.62 -8.60
CA MET A 419 -9.07 21.40 -7.67
C MET A 419 -7.90 20.75 -8.42
N ASP A 420 -6.75 21.44 -8.51
CA ASP A 420 -5.56 20.90 -9.17
C ASP A 420 -4.77 19.98 -8.22
N LEU A 421 -5.00 18.68 -8.34
CA LEU A 421 -4.32 17.64 -7.55
C LEU A 421 -2.95 17.22 -8.12
N ARG A 422 -2.43 17.91 -9.14
CA ARG A 422 -1.09 17.65 -9.71
C ARG A 422 0.01 18.44 -8.99
N VAL A 423 -0.38 19.50 -8.30
CA VAL A 423 0.52 20.46 -7.63
C VAL A 423 0.45 20.23 -6.11
N PRO A 424 1.59 20.15 -5.41
CA PRO A 424 1.57 20.00 -3.97
C PRO A 424 1.03 21.26 -3.30
N SER A 425 0.18 21.08 -2.29
CA SER A 425 -0.27 22.13 -1.37
C SER A 425 -0.01 21.71 0.09
N PRO A 426 -0.03 22.66 1.06
CA PRO A 426 0.10 22.33 2.48
C PRO A 426 -0.93 21.31 3.00
N TYR A 427 -2.10 21.26 2.37
CA TYR A 427 -3.23 20.42 2.77
C TYR A 427 -3.31 19.09 2.03
N THR A 428 -2.38 18.83 1.11
CA THR A 428 -2.31 17.59 0.36
C THR A 428 -1.12 16.74 0.76
N VAL A 429 -1.21 15.43 0.49
CA VAL A 429 -0.15 14.44 0.65
C VAL A 429 0.04 13.69 -0.65
N ASP A 430 1.27 13.23 -0.90
CA ASP A 430 1.53 12.30 -2.01
C ASP A 430 1.12 10.87 -1.64
N ARG A 431 1.22 9.95 -2.60
CA ARG A 431 0.87 8.54 -2.43
C ARG A 431 1.63 7.83 -1.31
N LEU A 432 2.90 8.17 -1.08
CA LEU A 432 3.66 7.61 0.06
C LEU A 432 3.13 8.16 1.39
N GLY A 433 2.77 9.45 1.44
CA GLY A 433 2.17 10.06 2.63
C GLY A 433 0.77 9.54 2.95
N LEU A 434 0.03 9.10 1.93
CA LEU A 434 -1.32 8.56 2.11
C LEU A 434 -1.33 7.08 2.51
N ALA A 435 -0.57 6.24 1.80
CA ALA A 435 -0.67 4.79 1.90
C ALA A 435 0.67 4.08 2.17
N GLY A 436 1.78 4.82 2.22
CA GLY A 436 3.09 4.28 2.55
C GLY A 436 3.24 3.96 4.03
N SER A 437 4.19 3.09 4.36
CA SER A 437 4.49 2.79 5.75
C SER A 437 5.29 3.90 6.45
N THR A 438 5.26 3.87 7.77
CA THR A 438 6.11 4.73 8.62
C THR A 438 7.61 4.54 8.32
N GLU A 439 8.03 3.30 8.02
CA GLU A 439 9.42 2.98 7.69
C GLU A 439 9.85 3.62 6.37
N ALA A 440 9.04 3.50 5.31
CA ALA A 440 9.37 4.14 4.03
C ALA A 440 9.32 5.67 4.11
N LEU A 441 8.42 6.24 4.93
CA LEU A 441 8.43 7.68 5.20
C LEU A 441 9.71 8.13 5.91
N HIS A 442 10.19 7.34 6.88
CA HIS A 442 11.45 7.60 7.57
C HIS A 442 12.65 7.45 6.63
N GLN A 443 12.69 6.36 5.85
CA GLN A 443 13.72 6.13 4.84
C GLN A 443 13.81 7.28 3.84
N ALA A 444 12.67 7.77 3.32
CA ALA A 444 12.65 8.92 2.43
C ALA A 444 13.31 10.15 3.07
N ALA A 445 13.02 10.41 4.35
CA ALA A 445 13.49 11.60 5.07
C ALA A 445 15.01 11.60 5.33
N VAL A 446 15.61 10.43 5.55
CA VAL A 446 17.04 10.31 5.89
C VAL A 446 17.97 10.28 4.68
N VAL A 447 17.49 9.92 3.49
CA VAL A 447 18.34 9.79 2.28
C VAL A 447 18.81 11.18 1.78
N PRO A 448 20.13 11.46 1.82
CA PRO A 448 20.68 12.74 1.36
C PRO A 448 20.42 12.96 -0.13
N ARG A 449 20.32 14.22 -0.58
CA ARG A 449 20.04 14.58 -1.99
C ARG A 449 20.97 13.85 -2.98
N VAL A 450 22.26 13.76 -2.65
CA VAL A 450 23.28 13.11 -3.50
C VAL A 450 23.11 11.60 -3.63
N ALA A 451 22.44 10.94 -2.66
CA ALA A 451 22.24 9.50 -2.65
C ALA A 451 20.91 9.06 -3.27
N ARG A 452 19.98 9.98 -3.55
CA ARG A 452 18.61 9.65 -4.00
C ARG A 452 18.57 8.88 -5.32
N SER A 453 19.47 9.20 -6.25
CA SER A 453 19.54 8.50 -7.54
C SER A 453 19.98 7.05 -7.36
N ALA A 454 21.03 6.83 -6.56
CA ALA A 454 21.54 5.50 -6.26
C ALA A 454 20.49 4.66 -5.51
N GLN A 455 19.82 5.27 -4.51
CA GLN A 455 18.74 4.62 -3.78
C GLN A 455 17.58 4.22 -4.69
N GLY A 456 17.17 5.09 -5.62
CA GLY A 456 16.11 4.80 -6.58
C GLY A 456 16.46 3.61 -7.47
N LEU A 457 17.69 3.56 -7.98
CA LEU A 457 18.19 2.45 -8.80
C LEU A 457 18.23 1.14 -8.00
N GLU A 458 18.69 1.18 -6.74
CA GLU A 458 18.71 0.02 -5.85
C GLU A 458 17.31 -0.55 -5.62
N LEU A 459 16.32 0.30 -5.33
CA LEU A 459 14.93 -0.11 -5.14
C LEU A 459 14.37 -0.78 -6.41
N ALA A 460 14.63 -0.20 -7.58
CA ALA A 460 14.18 -0.75 -8.87
C ALA A 460 14.82 -2.11 -9.18
N ALA A 461 16.13 -2.23 -8.98
CA ALA A 461 16.87 -3.47 -9.20
C ALA A 461 16.46 -4.57 -8.19
N ASP A 462 16.22 -4.22 -6.92
CA ASP A 462 15.71 -5.16 -5.91
C ASP A 462 14.32 -5.68 -6.28
N ALA A 463 13.38 -4.79 -6.60
CA ALA A 463 12.04 -5.18 -7.03
C ALA A 463 12.07 -6.09 -8.25
N HIS A 464 12.86 -5.74 -9.27
CA HIS A 464 12.99 -6.53 -10.50
C HIS A 464 13.53 -7.94 -10.22
N ARG A 465 14.56 -8.07 -9.38
CA ARG A 465 15.08 -9.38 -8.94
C ARG A 465 14.04 -10.17 -8.16
N ARG A 466 13.23 -9.54 -7.30
CA ARG A 466 12.19 -10.23 -6.52
C ARG A 466 11.09 -10.75 -7.42
N VAL A 467 10.55 -9.91 -8.31
CA VAL A 467 9.48 -10.30 -9.25
C VAL A 467 9.94 -11.48 -10.10
N ARG A 468 11.16 -11.43 -10.66
CA ARG A 468 11.75 -12.52 -11.44
C ARG A 468 11.97 -13.82 -10.65
N ARG A 469 12.19 -13.75 -9.33
CA ARG A 469 12.33 -14.94 -8.47
C ARG A 469 10.98 -15.54 -8.06
N ALA A 470 9.93 -14.74 -7.96
CA ALA A 470 8.63 -15.17 -7.45
C ALA A 470 7.85 -16.09 -8.42
N GLY A 471 8.28 -16.20 -9.67
CA GLY A 471 7.69 -17.13 -10.62
C GLY A 471 8.20 -16.92 -12.04
N ALA A 472 7.75 -17.76 -12.97
CA ALA A 472 8.03 -17.55 -14.38
C ALA A 472 7.30 -16.30 -14.87
N THR A 473 8.01 -15.41 -15.55
CA THR A 473 7.42 -14.23 -16.18
C THR A 473 6.34 -14.67 -17.18
N PRO A 474 5.11 -14.14 -17.08
CA PRO A 474 4.08 -14.40 -18.08
C PRO A 474 4.59 -14.07 -19.47
N LEU A 475 4.28 -14.89 -20.47
CA LEU A 475 4.77 -14.68 -21.84
C LEU A 475 4.44 -13.27 -22.37
N ALA A 476 3.27 -12.75 -22.00
CA ALA A 476 2.84 -11.40 -22.34
C ALA A 476 3.72 -10.28 -21.74
N ALA A 477 4.47 -10.56 -20.67
CA ALA A 477 5.36 -9.61 -20.00
C ALA A 477 6.85 -9.84 -20.33
N ALA A 478 7.23 -10.93 -20.99
CA ALA A 478 8.64 -11.26 -21.26
C ALA A 478 9.40 -10.15 -21.99
N ALA A 479 8.77 -9.47 -22.96
CA ALA A 479 9.38 -8.36 -23.69
C ALA A 479 9.61 -7.13 -22.79
N VAL A 480 8.70 -6.84 -21.85
CA VAL A 480 8.85 -5.72 -20.92
C VAL A 480 9.95 -6.00 -19.91
N GLU A 481 10.07 -7.23 -19.43
CA GLU A 481 11.11 -7.65 -18.50
C GLU A 481 12.49 -7.47 -19.14
N GLN A 482 12.68 -7.98 -20.36
CA GLN A 482 13.94 -7.84 -21.10
C GLN A 482 14.30 -6.38 -21.38
N LEU A 483 13.31 -5.50 -21.57
CA LEU A 483 13.55 -4.07 -21.73
C LEU A 483 13.99 -3.43 -20.39
N ARG A 484 13.34 -3.79 -19.28
CA ARG A 484 13.75 -3.34 -17.94
C ARG A 484 15.16 -3.80 -17.60
N ASP A 485 15.49 -5.07 -17.85
CA ASP A 485 16.83 -5.64 -17.63
C ASP A 485 17.91 -4.80 -18.34
N ARG A 486 17.68 -4.47 -19.62
CA ARG A 486 18.62 -3.65 -20.40
C ARG A 486 18.76 -2.23 -19.85
N ILE A 487 17.65 -1.61 -19.47
CA ILE A 487 17.65 -0.25 -18.87
C ILE A 487 18.43 -0.27 -17.54
N LEU A 488 18.13 -1.21 -16.66
CA LEU A 488 18.78 -1.32 -15.34
C LEU A 488 20.28 -1.59 -15.48
N ALA A 489 20.69 -2.54 -16.32
CA ALA A 489 22.11 -2.82 -16.56
C ALA A 489 22.88 -1.62 -17.14
N THR A 490 22.21 -0.80 -17.97
CA THR A 490 22.81 0.43 -18.52
C THR A 490 22.97 1.51 -17.44
N LEU A 491 21.98 1.65 -16.55
CA LEU A 491 22.07 2.60 -15.44
C LEU A 491 23.10 2.18 -14.39
N GLU A 492 23.22 0.88 -14.10
CA GLU A 492 24.22 0.32 -13.19
C GLU A 492 25.65 0.53 -13.69
N SER A 493 25.87 0.60 -15.01
CA SER A 493 27.18 0.94 -15.60
C SER A 493 27.46 2.45 -15.66
N GLY A 494 26.56 3.28 -15.12
CA GLY A 494 26.68 4.74 -15.16
C GLY A 494 26.37 5.36 -16.52
N GLN A 495 25.78 4.60 -17.44
CA GLN A 495 25.39 5.08 -18.76
C GLN A 495 23.93 5.54 -18.78
N SER A 496 23.60 6.44 -19.71
CA SER A 496 22.22 6.90 -19.92
C SER A 496 21.51 6.05 -20.97
N PRO A 497 20.37 5.40 -20.64
CA PRO A 497 19.58 4.65 -21.60
C PRO A 497 19.04 5.56 -22.72
N PRO A 498 18.95 5.08 -23.98
CA PRO A 498 18.32 5.81 -25.07
C PRO A 498 16.86 6.21 -24.77
N SER A 499 16.43 7.39 -25.22
CA SER A 499 15.05 7.89 -25.04
C SER A 499 13.98 6.99 -25.67
N SER A 500 14.33 6.26 -26.72
CA SER A 500 13.46 5.27 -27.36
C SER A 500 13.15 4.09 -26.43
N TRP A 501 14.06 3.71 -25.53
CA TRP A 501 13.83 2.64 -24.57
C TRP A 501 12.80 3.06 -23.51
N TRP A 502 12.88 4.30 -23.01
CA TRP A 502 11.87 4.84 -22.10
C TRP A 502 10.49 4.92 -22.75
N SER A 503 10.44 5.35 -24.00
CA SER A 503 9.18 5.40 -24.77
C SER A 503 8.59 4.00 -24.97
N GLY A 504 9.42 3.02 -25.33
CA GLY A 504 9.01 1.62 -25.45
C GLY A 504 8.52 1.05 -24.12
N LEU A 505 9.15 1.41 -23.00
CA LEU A 505 8.74 0.95 -21.68
C LEU A 505 7.36 1.51 -21.27
N ARG A 506 7.07 2.78 -21.57
CA ARG A 506 5.73 3.37 -21.34
C ARG A 506 4.64 2.72 -22.20
N GLN A 507 4.97 2.38 -23.46
CA GLN A 507 4.05 1.67 -24.34
C GLN A 507 3.76 0.26 -23.81
N ALA A 508 4.79 -0.45 -23.36
CA ALA A 508 4.65 -1.77 -22.75
C ALA A 508 3.83 -1.73 -21.46
N ASP A 509 4.03 -0.73 -20.59
CA ASP A 509 3.20 -0.52 -19.39
C ASP A 509 1.72 -0.31 -19.74
N SER A 510 1.44 0.51 -20.75
CA SER A 510 0.07 0.77 -21.23
C SER A 510 -0.59 -0.50 -21.80
N ALA A 511 0.19 -1.34 -22.48
CA ALA A 511 -0.27 -2.64 -22.97
C ALA A 511 -0.56 -3.62 -21.82
N LEU A 512 0.31 -3.70 -20.81
CA LEU A 512 0.07 -4.49 -19.59
C LEU A 512 -1.19 -4.02 -18.86
N ALA A 513 -1.36 -2.71 -18.70
CA ALA A 513 -2.54 -2.12 -18.07
C ALA A 513 -3.83 -2.51 -18.81
N SER A 514 -3.80 -2.51 -20.13
CA SER A 514 -4.93 -2.91 -20.97
C SER A 514 -5.22 -4.41 -20.85
N LEU A 515 -4.18 -5.24 -20.82
CA LEU A 515 -4.31 -6.70 -20.64
C LEU A 515 -4.91 -7.04 -19.27
N ILE A 516 -4.40 -6.45 -18.20
CA ILE A 516 -4.93 -6.64 -16.83
C ILE A 516 -6.41 -6.23 -16.76
N ALA A 517 -6.77 -5.09 -17.36
CA ALA A 517 -8.16 -4.64 -17.41
C ALA A 517 -9.06 -5.63 -18.19
N ALA A 518 -8.58 -6.20 -19.29
CA ALA A 518 -9.30 -7.19 -20.08
C ALA A 518 -9.56 -8.48 -19.28
N HIS A 519 -8.55 -9.00 -18.55
CA HIS A 519 -8.74 -10.15 -17.68
C HIS A 519 -9.79 -9.88 -16.58
N ARG A 520 -9.72 -8.72 -15.92
CA ARG A 520 -10.69 -8.32 -14.89
C ARG A 520 -12.12 -8.16 -15.43
N ALA A 521 -12.28 -7.69 -16.67
CA ALA A 521 -13.60 -7.62 -17.31
C ALA A 521 -14.15 -9.01 -17.68
N GLY A 522 -13.28 -9.92 -18.13
CA GLY A 522 -13.67 -11.30 -18.47
C GLY A 522 -14.15 -12.12 -17.28
N THR A 523 -13.51 -11.96 -16.11
CA THR A 523 -13.87 -12.67 -14.87
C THR A 523 -15.20 -12.19 -14.28
N ALA A 524 -15.57 -10.92 -14.47
CA ALA A 524 -16.86 -10.39 -14.03
C ALA A 524 -18.07 -11.08 -14.70
N SER A 525 -17.89 -11.61 -15.92
CA SER A 525 -18.96 -12.28 -16.68
C SER A 525 -19.10 -13.79 -16.36
N HIS A 526 -18.08 -14.43 -15.77
CA HIS A 526 -18.02 -15.88 -15.59
C HIS A 526 -18.15 -16.31 -14.12
N ARG A 527 -19.21 -15.85 -13.43
CA ARG A 527 -19.49 -16.23 -12.02
C ARG A 527 -20.06 -17.64 -11.81
N THR A 528 -19.97 -18.51 -12.81
CA THR A 528 -20.40 -19.91 -12.76
C THR A 528 -19.21 -20.86 -12.96
N GLY A 529 -18.45 -21.09 -11.89
CA GLY A 529 -17.58 -22.26 -11.70
C GLY A 529 -16.28 -22.31 -12.52
N LEU A 530 -15.14 -22.39 -11.81
CA LEU A 530 -13.79 -22.72 -12.29
C LEU A 530 -13.17 -21.75 -13.33
N VAL A 531 -12.14 -20.99 -12.92
CA VAL A 531 -10.72 -21.17 -13.35
C VAL A 531 -9.82 -20.46 -12.33
N ALA A 532 -9.32 -21.17 -11.31
CA ALA A 532 -8.34 -20.62 -10.36
C ALA A 532 -6.97 -20.28 -11.01
N GLY A 533 -6.73 -20.73 -12.25
CA GLY A 533 -5.48 -20.50 -12.98
C GLY A 533 -5.29 -19.07 -13.53
N ASP A 534 -6.37 -18.33 -13.82
CA ASP A 534 -6.26 -16.98 -14.40
C ASP A 534 -5.87 -15.93 -13.34
N GLU A 535 -6.22 -16.18 -12.07
CA GLU A 535 -5.98 -15.22 -10.98
C GLU A 535 -4.50 -15.02 -10.65
N SER A 536 -3.73 -16.12 -10.62
CA SER A 536 -2.29 -16.06 -10.41
C SER A 536 -1.60 -15.32 -11.56
N ALA A 537 -2.07 -15.54 -12.80
CA ALA A 537 -1.56 -14.87 -13.99
C ALA A 537 -1.81 -13.35 -13.95
N VAL A 538 -3.02 -12.91 -13.58
CA VAL A 538 -3.33 -11.47 -13.41
C VAL A 538 -2.45 -10.85 -12.33
N ARG A 539 -2.24 -11.54 -11.20
CA ARG A 539 -1.36 -11.05 -10.14
C ARG A 539 0.09 -10.91 -10.62
N SER A 540 0.61 -11.89 -11.33
CA SER A 540 1.95 -11.80 -11.95
C SER A 540 2.05 -10.61 -12.91
N LEU A 541 1.03 -10.38 -13.75
CA LEU A 541 0.98 -9.20 -14.63
C LEU A 541 0.96 -7.88 -13.84
N VAL A 542 0.24 -7.82 -12.71
CA VAL A 542 0.24 -6.63 -11.84
C VAL A 542 1.64 -6.38 -11.26
N PHE A 543 2.35 -7.41 -10.81
CA PHE A 543 3.73 -7.25 -10.34
C PHE A 543 4.69 -6.79 -11.43
N GLU A 544 4.57 -7.33 -12.63
CA GLU A 544 5.30 -6.89 -13.81
C GLU A 544 5.04 -5.39 -14.10
N ARG A 545 3.79 -4.97 -13.98
CA ARG A 545 3.40 -3.56 -14.15
C ARG A 545 3.99 -2.66 -13.07
N ARG A 546 3.90 -3.04 -11.78
CA ARG A 546 4.49 -2.26 -10.66
C ARG A 546 6.01 -2.16 -10.77
N CYS A 547 6.67 -3.23 -11.20
CA CYS A 547 8.11 -3.22 -11.46
C CYS A 547 8.45 -2.28 -12.64
N THR A 548 7.62 -2.29 -13.69
CA THR A 548 7.76 -1.38 -14.84
C THR A 548 7.62 0.08 -14.43
N GLU A 549 6.62 0.40 -13.61
CA GLU A 549 6.43 1.73 -13.04
C GLU A 549 7.67 2.19 -12.26
N LEU A 550 8.25 1.32 -11.43
CA LEU A 550 9.42 1.66 -10.62
C LEU A 550 10.65 1.97 -11.49
N VAL A 551 10.84 1.26 -12.60
CA VAL A 551 11.89 1.56 -13.59
C VAL A 551 11.58 2.86 -14.33
N LEU A 552 10.32 3.12 -14.71
CA LEU A 552 9.92 4.37 -15.34
C LEU A 552 10.18 5.60 -14.45
N LEU A 553 10.14 5.46 -13.13
CA LEU A 553 10.46 6.54 -12.18
C LEU A 553 11.96 6.90 -12.15
N LEU A 554 12.83 6.08 -12.76
CA LEU A 554 14.25 6.41 -12.94
C LEU A 554 14.47 7.38 -14.11
N ASP A 555 13.49 7.57 -14.99
CA ASP A 555 13.58 8.50 -16.12
C ASP A 555 13.60 9.96 -15.64
N GLY A 556 14.58 10.75 -16.10
CA GLY A 556 14.79 12.16 -15.77
C GLY A 556 15.42 12.44 -14.39
N GLU A 557 15.46 13.73 -14.01
CA GLU A 557 16.22 14.19 -12.83
C GLU A 557 15.79 13.55 -11.48
N PRO A 558 16.73 13.09 -10.64
CA PRO A 558 16.42 12.55 -9.32
C PRO A 558 15.95 13.67 -8.37
N GLY A 559 14.94 13.37 -7.55
CA GLY A 559 14.36 14.33 -6.63
C GLY A 559 13.76 13.68 -5.39
N TYR A 560 13.54 14.47 -4.35
CA TYR A 560 12.90 13.97 -3.12
C TYR A 560 11.54 13.34 -3.40
N ARG A 561 10.75 13.98 -4.25
CA ARG A 561 9.43 13.50 -4.68
C ARG A 561 9.53 12.15 -5.41
N LYS A 562 10.42 12.05 -6.40
CA LYS A 562 10.63 10.79 -7.14
C LYS A 562 11.07 9.66 -6.20
N LEU A 563 11.96 9.93 -5.25
CA LEU A 563 12.33 8.92 -4.25
C LEU A 563 11.13 8.45 -3.44
N ARG A 564 10.23 9.35 -3.03
CA ARG A 564 9.00 8.99 -2.33
C ARG A 564 8.07 8.14 -3.20
N ASP A 565 7.94 8.51 -4.47
CA ASP A 565 7.19 7.72 -5.45
C ASP A 565 7.81 6.33 -5.66
N GLN A 566 9.13 6.22 -5.71
CA GLN A 566 9.86 4.96 -5.84
C GLN A 566 9.67 4.06 -4.61
N LEU A 567 9.78 4.62 -3.41
CA LEU A 567 9.54 3.89 -2.17
C LEU A 567 8.10 3.36 -2.09
N TYR A 568 7.12 4.17 -2.48
CA TYR A 568 5.73 3.72 -2.55
C TYR A 568 5.55 2.54 -3.52
N ALA A 569 6.07 2.65 -4.75
CA ALA A 569 5.95 1.59 -5.75
C ALA A 569 6.73 0.32 -5.35
N HIS A 570 7.87 0.46 -4.68
CA HIS A 570 8.63 -0.65 -4.11
C HIS A 570 7.84 -1.36 -3.00
N GLU A 571 7.23 -0.63 -2.06
CA GLU A 571 6.40 -1.21 -1.00
C GLU A 571 5.20 -1.99 -1.53
N GLN A 572 4.58 -1.54 -2.62
CA GLN A 572 3.48 -2.25 -3.29
C GLN A 572 3.89 -3.66 -3.78
N ILE A 573 5.19 -3.90 -4.00
CA ILE A 573 5.74 -5.21 -4.36
C ILE A 573 6.18 -5.94 -3.10
N VAL A 574 7.10 -5.37 -2.31
CA VAL A 574 7.79 -6.11 -1.24
C VAL A 574 6.93 -6.40 -0.02
N LYS A 575 5.87 -5.61 0.22
CA LYS A 575 4.94 -5.82 1.34
C LYS A 575 3.71 -6.62 0.94
N HIS A 576 3.64 -7.07 -0.30
CA HIS A 576 2.54 -7.89 -0.76
C HIS A 576 2.60 -9.28 -0.10
N PRO A 577 1.49 -9.83 0.45
CA PRO A 577 1.47 -11.13 1.11
C PRO A 577 2.10 -12.26 0.29
N ALA A 578 1.80 -12.31 -1.01
CA ALA A 578 2.38 -13.29 -1.93
C ALA A 578 3.93 -13.28 -2.01
N PHE A 579 4.60 -12.16 -1.71
CA PHE A 579 6.07 -12.10 -1.67
C PHE A 579 6.63 -12.46 -0.28
N ILE A 580 5.84 -12.24 0.78
CA ILE A 580 6.21 -12.60 2.15
C ILE A 580 6.18 -14.13 2.29
N ASP A 581 5.15 -14.78 1.73
CA ASP A 581 4.97 -16.23 1.84
C ASP A 581 5.98 -17.02 0.99
N THR A 582 6.43 -16.48 -0.14
CA THR A 582 7.43 -17.16 -1.01
C THR A 582 8.82 -17.29 -0.39
N LEU A 583 9.19 -16.44 0.57
CA LEU A 583 10.47 -16.57 1.28
C LEU A 583 10.47 -17.73 2.29
N ALA A 584 9.30 -18.23 2.69
CA ALA A 584 9.16 -19.31 3.66
C ALA A 584 9.30 -20.72 3.05
N VAL A 585 9.24 -20.88 1.73
CA VAL A 585 9.09 -22.22 1.09
C VAL A 585 10.39 -22.78 0.49
N SER A 586 11.50 -22.01 0.45
CA SER A 586 12.74 -22.48 -0.17
C SER A 586 13.82 -22.90 0.84
N VAL A 587 13.52 -23.89 1.67
CA VAL A 587 14.55 -24.71 2.35
C VAL A 587 14.22 -26.17 2.10
N VAL A 588 14.64 -26.68 0.93
CA VAL A 588 14.82 -28.13 0.74
C VAL A 588 16.14 -28.49 1.44
N PRO A 589 16.15 -29.38 2.45
CA PRO A 589 17.40 -29.81 3.07
C PRO A 589 18.24 -30.56 2.03
N PRO A 590 19.53 -30.26 1.86
CA PRO A 590 20.43 -31.12 1.11
C PRO A 590 20.69 -32.36 1.97
N GLY A 591 20.08 -33.50 1.63
CA GLY A 591 20.36 -34.74 2.37
C GLY A 591 19.34 -35.85 2.19
N SER A 592 19.26 -36.43 0.99
CA SER A 592 19.07 -37.88 0.90
C SER A 592 19.80 -38.38 -0.35
N ASP A 593 21.02 -38.86 -0.12
CA ASP A 593 21.74 -39.70 -1.05
C ASP A 593 20.85 -40.89 -1.43
N ARG A 594 20.32 -40.86 -2.65
CA ARG A 594 19.90 -42.06 -3.36
C ARG A 594 20.88 -42.28 -4.50
N THR A 595 21.84 -43.16 -4.22
CA THR A 595 22.74 -43.80 -5.17
C THR A 595 21.95 -44.36 -6.36
N PRO A 596 22.23 -43.92 -7.61
CA PRO A 596 21.70 -44.62 -8.78
C PRO A 596 22.49 -45.91 -8.99
N ALA A 597 21.82 -47.05 -8.82
CA ALA A 597 22.32 -48.35 -9.23
C ALA A 597 22.45 -48.39 -10.77
N ALA A 598 23.60 -48.87 -11.23
CA ALA A 598 23.93 -49.08 -12.63
C ALA A 598 23.01 -50.12 -13.28
N ALA A 599 22.56 -49.83 -14.51
CA ALA A 599 22.12 -50.87 -15.46
C ALA A 599 22.31 -50.39 -16.90
N GLY A 600 23.37 -50.91 -17.51
CA GLY A 600 23.38 -51.52 -18.84
C GLY A 600 22.82 -50.75 -20.04
N LEU A 601 23.74 -50.35 -20.92
CA LEU A 601 23.49 -50.27 -22.36
C LEU A 601 22.80 -51.53 -22.88
N SER A 602 21.72 -51.38 -23.65
CA SER A 602 21.44 -52.26 -24.79
C SER A 602 20.79 -51.48 -25.92
N VAL A 603 21.24 -51.83 -27.12
CA VAL A 603 21.05 -51.16 -28.40
C VAL A 603 19.98 -51.89 -29.22
N ALA A 604 19.24 -51.11 -30.01
CA ALA A 604 18.50 -51.47 -31.23
C ALA A 604 17.21 -52.31 -31.13
N GLY A 605 16.24 -51.94 -31.98
CA GLY A 605 15.36 -52.94 -32.60
C GLY A 605 13.88 -52.59 -32.76
N LYS A 606 13.58 -51.73 -33.73
CA LYS A 606 12.48 -51.78 -34.73
C LYS A 606 11.48 -52.98 -34.68
N ALA A 607 10.19 -52.64 -34.90
CA ALA A 607 9.02 -53.40 -35.44
C ALA A 607 7.84 -53.48 -34.44
N ARG A 608 6.67 -52.86 -34.66
CA ARG A 608 5.57 -53.10 -35.64
C ARG A 608 4.86 -54.46 -35.47
N ALA A 609 3.66 -54.44 -34.88
CA ALA A 609 2.43 -55.22 -35.19
C ALA A 609 1.54 -55.22 -33.92
N ASP A 610 0.33 -54.66 -33.94
CA ASP A 610 -0.95 -55.24 -34.41
C ASP A 610 -1.53 -56.31 -33.46
N SER A 611 -2.62 -56.00 -32.74
CA SER A 611 -3.79 -56.88 -32.45
C SER A 611 -4.81 -56.23 -31.49
N ASP A 612 -5.94 -55.81 -32.06
CA ASP A 612 -7.34 -56.16 -31.72
C ASP A 612 -7.66 -56.80 -30.34
N VAL A 613 -8.52 -56.20 -29.46
CA VAL A 613 -10.04 -56.23 -29.39
C VAL A 613 -10.56 -57.43 -28.54
N PRO A 614 -11.72 -57.43 -27.82
CA PRO A 614 -12.49 -56.45 -27.02
C PRO A 614 -13.17 -57.11 -25.75
N VAL A 615 -14.35 -56.60 -25.32
CA VAL A 615 -15.42 -57.14 -24.40
C VAL A 615 -15.38 -56.59 -22.96
N GLU A 616 -16.12 -55.53 -22.61
CA GLU A 616 -17.54 -55.45 -22.14
C GLU A 616 -17.75 -55.74 -20.61
N PRO A 617 -18.83 -55.22 -19.99
CA PRO A 617 -18.79 -54.59 -18.67
C PRO A 617 -19.55 -55.37 -17.58
N LEU A 618 -19.41 -54.97 -16.32
CA LEU A 618 -20.30 -55.43 -15.26
C LEU A 618 -20.59 -54.35 -14.23
N ALA A 619 -21.89 -54.13 -14.07
CA ALA A 619 -22.56 -53.23 -13.16
C ALA A 619 -22.69 -53.81 -11.74
N ALA A 620 -22.69 -52.92 -10.74
CA ALA A 620 -23.43 -52.95 -9.47
C ALA A 620 -22.93 -51.72 -8.67
N GLY A 621 -23.71 -50.76 -8.21
CA GLY A 621 -25.03 -50.86 -7.59
C GLY A 621 -24.86 -50.98 -6.08
N PHE A 622 -24.74 -49.86 -5.36
CA PHE A 622 -24.98 -49.83 -3.91
C PHE A 622 -25.42 -48.43 -3.45
N ASP A 623 -26.66 -48.39 -2.95
CA ASP A 623 -27.38 -47.25 -2.38
C ASP A 623 -27.88 -47.74 -1.02
N ILE A 624 -27.51 -47.07 0.10
CA ILE A 624 -28.20 -47.18 1.39
C ILE A 624 -28.12 -45.84 2.11
N ARG A 625 -29.31 -45.25 2.34
CA ARG A 625 -29.61 -44.21 3.33
C ARG A 625 -29.82 -44.79 4.74
N SER A 626 -29.64 -43.88 5.70
CA SER A 626 -30.32 -43.79 7.00
C SER A 626 -29.64 -44.42 8.23
N GLY A 627 -29.26 -43.50 9.12
CA GLY A 627 -28.99 -43.66 10.55
C GLY A 627 -29.00 -42.27 11.17
#